data_AF-A0A1F9L610-F1
#
_entry.id   AF-A0A1F9L610-F1
#
_cell.length_a   1.000
_cell.length_b   1.000
_cell.length_c   1.000
_cell.angle_alpha   90.00
_cell.angle_beta   90.00
_cell.angle_gamma   90.00
#
_symmetry.space_group_name_H-M   'P 1'
#
loop_
_entity.id
_entity.type
_entity.pdbx_description
1 polymer ?
#
loop_
_entity_poly.entity_id
_entity_poly.type
_entity_poly.pdbx_seq_one_letter_code
_entity_poly.pdbx_strand_id
1 'polypeptide(L)'
;MEKILIIGCKKAMDDVCIGCSRCLVGFNRREGAFAAYKDKDAQIMGLLNCGDCPGATIVTRLAQVNLWNKPMAEKVTKIHIGPCITDHCPHKDVILKKIRAKAGIEVIEGAHPYIPQDIFK
;
A
#
# COMPACT_ATOMS: atom_id res chain seq x y z
N MET A 1 11.95 14.36 -1.08
CA MET A 1 11.17 13.52 -0.15
C MET A 1 10.24 12.61 -0.92
N GLU A 2 10.40 11.30 -0.77
CA GLU A 2 9.44 10.31 -1.26
C GLU A 2 8.21 10.30 -0.34
N LYS A 3 7.02 10.38 -0.91
CA LYS A 3 5.74 10.26 -0.20
C LYS A 3 5.04 8.98 -0.65
N ILE A 4 4.89 8.05 0.27
CA ILE A 4 4.49 6.67 -0.01
C ILE A 4 3.04 6.45 0.39
N LEU A 5 2.25 5.89 -0.53
CA LEU A 5 0.93 5.36 -0.24
C LEU A 5 1.00 3.83 -0.21
N ILE A 6 0.49 3.21 0.85
CA ILE A 6 0.42 1.74 0.95
C ILE A 6 -1.00 1.30 0.63
N ILE A 7 -1.16 0.35 -0.29
CA ILE A 7 -2.44 -0.22 -0.66
C ILE A 7 -2.55 -1.67 -0.18
N GLY A 8 -3.55 -1.97 0.64
CA GLY A 8 -3.86 -3.32 1.14
C GLY A 8 -5.24 -3.83 0.73
N CYS A 9 -5.51 -5.10 1.03
CA CYS A 9 -6.81 -5.71 0.80
C CYS A 9 -7.83 -5.15 1.80
N LYS A 10 -9.04 -4.78 1.34
CA LYS A 10 -10.11 -4.26 2.22
C LYS A 10 -10.42 -5.22 3.36
N LYS A 11 -10.80 -6.47 3.03
CA LYS A 11 -11.16 -7.49 4.03
C LYS A 11 -10.03 -7.74 5.03
N ALA A 12 -8.80 -7.90 4.53
CA ALA A 12 -7.67 -8.10 5.43
C ALA A 12 -7.45 -6.87 6.33
N MET A 13 -7.47 -5.66 5.78
CA MET A 13 -7.25 -4.43 6.56
C MET A 13 -8.34 -4.18 7.60
N ASP A 14 -9.58 -4.52 7.29
CA ASP A 14 -10.74 -4.24 8.15
C ASP A 14 -10.93 -5.34 9.22
N ASP A 15 -10.64 -6.61 8.90
CA ASP A 15 -11.03 -7.76 9.74
C ASP A 15 -9.86 -8.49 10.45
N VAL A 16 -8.63 -8.44 9.90
CA VAL A 16 -7.53 -9.33 10.35
C VAL A 16 -6.22 -8.58 10.62
N CYS A 17 -5.88 -7.65 9.75
CA CYS A 17 -4.66 -6.87 9.84
C CYS A 17 -4.77 -5.95 11.04
N ILE A 18 -3.69 -5.81 11.80
CA ILE A 18 -3.56 -4.80 12.85
C ILE A 18 -3.32 -3.39 12.28
N GLY A 19 -3.97 -3.10 11.14
CA GLY A 19 -4.26 -1.79 10.52
C GLY A 19 -3.08 -0.98 10.01
N CYS A 20 -1.95 -1.00 10.71
CA CYS A 20 -0.89 -0.02 10.55
C CYS A 20 0.45 -0.53 11.09
N SER A 21 0.47 -1.37 12.13
CA SER A 21 1.73 -1.69 12.83
C SER A 21 2.81 -2.33 11.93
N ARG A 22 2.52 -3.44 11.23
CA ARG A 22 3.57 -4.15 10.45
C ARG A 22 4.12 -3.33 9.29
N CYS A 23 3.24 -2.68 8.51
CA CYS A 23 3.64 -1.81 7.41
C CYS A 23 4.46 -0.61 7.90
N LEU A 24 4.00 0.06 8.97
CA LEU A 24 4.70 1.21 9.54
C LEU A 24 6.03 0.82 10.18
N VAL A 25 6.10 -0.31 10.90
CA VAL A 25 7.35 -0.82 11.48
C VAL A 25 8.34 -1.19 10.37
N GLY A 26 7.88 -1.88 9.31
CA GLY A 26 8.71 -2.20 8.15
C GLY A 26 9.25 -0.95 7.47
N PHE A 27 8.42 0.08 7.35
CA PHE A 27 8.86 1.37 6.83
C PHE A 27 9.87 2.08 7.75
N ASN A 28 9.56 2.23 9.04
CA ASN A 28 10.41 2.90 10.03
C ASN A 28 11.80 2.27 10.13
N ARG A 29 11.88 0.94 9.97
CA ARG A 29 13.15 0.19 9.97
C ARG A 29 13.78 0.04 8.58
N ARG A 30 13.11 0.50 7.52
CA ARG A 30 13.55 0.36 6.12
C ARG A 30 13.82 -1.09 5.75
N GLU A 31 12.89 -1.97 6.11
CA GLU A 31 12.95 -3.42 5.88
C GLU A 31 12.01 -3.86 4.75
N GLY A 32 12.28 -5.04 4.18
CA GLY A 32 11.51 -5.58 3.05
C GLY A 32 11.58 -4.67 1.83
N ALA A 33 10.44 -4.39 1.22
CA ALA A 33 10.37 -3.51 0.04
C ALA A 33 10.77 -2.06 0.36
N PHE A 34 10.74 -1.65 1.63
CA PHE A 34 11.14 -0.30 2.06
C PHE A 34 12.66 -0.11 2.16
N ALA A 35 13.46 -1.18 1.98
CA ALA A 35 14.93 -1.06 1.93
C ALA A 35 15.42 -0.12 0.81
N ALA A 36 14.61 0.08 -0.24
CA ALA A 36 14.85 1.04 -1.31
C ALA A 36 14.91 2.52 -0.84
N TYR A 37 14.56 2.79 0.41
CA TYR A 37 14.52 4.12 1.04
C TYR A 37 15.50 4.30 2.20
N LYS A 38 16.49 3.41 2.40
CA LYS A 38 17.47 3.52 3.51
C LYS A 38 18.18 4.86 3.56
N ASP A 39 18.64 5.34 2.40
CA ASP A 39 19.41 6.59 2.28
C ASP A 39 18.59 7.71 1.64
N LYS A 40 17.26 7.63 1.75
CA LYS A 40 16.33 8.60 1.16
C LYS A 40 15.42 9.19 2.20
N ASP A 41 15.21 10.50 2.11
CA ASP A 41 14.13 11.16 2.82
C ASP A 41 12.78 10.68 2.28
N ALA A 42 12.04 9.97 3.13
CA ALA A 42 10.77 9.34 2.78
C ALA A 42 9.81 9.37 3.96
N GLN A 43 8.52 9.51 3.67
CA GLN A 43 7.42 9.40 4.63
C GLN A 43 6.26 8.58 4.07
N ILE A 44 5.49 7.97 4.96
CA ILE A 44 4.19 7.40 4.61
C ILE A 44 3.15 8.50 4.65
N MET A 45 2.51 8.75 3.50
CA MET A 45 1.38 9.68 3.38
C MET A 45 0.07 9.03 3.85
N GLY A 46 -0.06 7.71 3.70
CA GLY A 46 -1.24 7.01 4.20
C GLY A 46 -1.32 5.53 3.83
N LEU A 47 -2.38 4.92 4.35
CA LEU A 47 -2.82 3.57 4.08
C LEU A 47 -4.18 3.63 3.38
N LEU A 48 -4.34 2.87 2.30
CA LEU A 48 -5.56 2.80 1.52
C LEU A 48 -5.89 1.33 1.26
N ASN A 49 -7.17 0.96 1.23
CA ASN A 49 -7.55 -0.39 0.80
C ASN A 49 -7.98 -0.42 -0.68
N CYS A 50 -7.98 -1.62 -1.27
CA CYS A 50 -8.34 -1.87 -2.67
C CYS A 50 -9.81 -1.54 -3.02
N GLY A 51 -10.66 -1.20 -2.04
CA GLY A 51 -12.03 -0.78 -2.33
C GLY A 51 -12.94 -1.90 -2.82
N ASP A 52 -12.84 -3.07 -2.20
CA ASP A 52 -13.59 -4.32 -2.48
C ASP A 52 -13.16 -5.09 -3.73
N CYS A 53 -13.54 -6.36 -3.86
CA CYS A 53 -13.08 -7.27 -4.92
C CYS A 53 -13.78 -7.02 -6.27
N PRO A 54 -13.08 -7.06 -7.43
CA PRO A 54 -11.62 -7.17 -7.64
C PRO A 54 -10.97 -5.78 -7.79
N GLY A 55 -10.98 -4.96 -6.74
CA GLY A 55 -10.66 -3.54 -6.77
C GLY A 55 -11.82 -2.70 -7.31
N ALA A 56 -13.02 -2.82 -6.74
CA ALA A 56 -14.24 -2.21 -7.28
C ALA A 56 -14.16 -0.68 -7.29
N THR A 57 -13.67 -0.08 -6.20
CA THR A 57 -13.59 1.39 -6.07
C THR A 57 -12.15 1.92 -6.09
N ILE A 58 -11.13 1.10 -6.40
CA ILE A 58 -9.72 1.52 -6.28
C ILE A 58 -9.37 2.74 -7.14
N VAL A 59 -9.91 2.83 -8.36
CA VAL A 59 -9.67 3.95 -9.27
C VAL A 59 -10.23 5.26 -8.69
N THR A 60 -11.46 5.22 -8.16
CA THR A 60 -12.11 6.36 -7.49
C THR A 60 -11.36 6.76 -6.24
N ARG A 61 -10.91 5.79 -5.43
CA ARG A 61 -10.14 6.06 -4.20
C ARG A 61 -8.79 6.72 -4.52
N LEU A 62 -8.07 6.28 -5.54
CA LEU A 62 -6.84 6.93 -6.01
C LEU A 62 -7.11 8.36 -6.52
N ALA A 63 -8.22 8.57 -7.23
CA ALA A 63 -8.63 9.91 -7.66
C ALA A 63 -8.90 10.82 -6.46
N GLN A 64 -9.57 10.30 -5.42
CA GLN A 64 -9.82 11.02 -4.17
C GLN A 64 -8.51 11.37 -3.45
N VAL A 65 -7.57 10.42 -3.28
CA VAL A 65 -6.26 10.72 -2.66
C VAL A 65 -5.58 11.89 -3.37
N ASN A 66 -5.55 11.90 -4.70
CA ASN A 66 -4.96 13.02 -5.44
C ASN A 66 -5.76 14.32 -5.28
N LEU A 67 -7.10 14.27 -5.42
CA LEU A 67 -7.97 15.44 -5.36
C LEU A 67 -7.88 16.16 -3.99
N TRP A 68 -7.96 15.40 -2.89
CA TRP A 68 -8.00 15.96 -1.54
C TRP A 68 -6.63 16.49 -1.08
N ASN A 69 -5.53 15.88 -1.54
CA ASN A 69 -4.18 16.27 -1.11
C ASN A 69 -3.56 17.39 -1.97
N LYS A 70 -4.01 17.55 -3.23
CA LYS A 70 -3.47 18.55 -4.15
C LYS A 70 -3.49 20.00 -3.60
N PRO A 71 -4.55 20.50 -2.94
CA PRO A 71 -4.57 21.85 -2.37
C PRO A 71 -3.53 22.07 -1.26
N MET A 72 -3.10 21.00 -0.59
CA MET A 72 -2.10 21.03 0.48
C MET A 72 -0.67 20.81 -0.04
N ALA A 73 -0.47 20.77 -1.36
CA ALA A 73 0.80 20.41 -2.00
C ALA A 73 1.34 19.01 -1.59
N GLU A 74 0.42 18.12 -1.19
CA GLU A 74 0.72 16.74 -0.86
C GLU A 74 0.50 15.86 -2.10
N LYS A 75 1.56 15.19 -2.57
CA LYS A 75 1.53 14.31 -3.75
C LYS A 75 2.18 12.98 -3.48
N VAL A 76 1.47 11.89 -3.72
CA VAL A 76 2.03 10.53 -3.68
C VAL A 76 3.07 10.38 -4.79
N THR A 77 4.24 9.86 -4.44
CA THR A 77 5.35 9.62 -5.37
C THR A 77 5.55 8.13 -5.67
N LYS A 78 5.18 7.25 -4.73
CA LYS A 78 5.31 5.80 -4.84
C LYS A 78 4.09 5.12 -4.21
N ILE A 79 3.65 4.02 -4.82
CA ILE A 79 2.61 3.16 -4.26
C ILE A 79 3.22 1.82 -3.91
N HIS A 80 3.08 1.37 -2.66
CA HIS A 80 3.43 0.02 -2.24
C HIS A 80 2.17 -0.85 -2.12
N ILE A 81 2.24 -2.09 -2.60
CA ILE A 81 1.13 -3.05 -2.51
C ILE A 81 1.45 -4.06 -1.42
N GLY A 82 0.58 -4.12 -0.41
CA GLY A 82 0.81 -4.97 0.77
C GLY A 82 0.74 -6.48 0.47
N PRO A 83 1.42 -7.31 1.28
CA PRO A 83 1.41 -8.78 1.19
C PRO A 83 0.01 -9.41 1.11
N CYS A 84 -0.96 -8.84 1.83
CA CYS A 84 -2.35 -9.29 1.78
C CYS A 84 -2.99 -9.23 0.38
N ILE A 85 -2.43 -8.43 -0.55
CA ILE A 85 -2.78 -8.46 -1.97
C ILE A 85 -1.78 -9.30 -2.76
N THR A 86 -0.47 -9.06 -2.60
CA THR A 86 0.54 -9.67 -3.47
C THR A 86 0.64 -11.19 -3.32
N ASP A 87 0.33 -11.72 -2.14
CA ASP A 87 0.60 -13.12 -1.78
C ASP A 87 -0.69 -13.93 -1.59
N HIS A 88 -1.81 -13.26 -1.28
CA HIS A 88 -3.05 -13.94 -0.84
C HIS A 88 -4.31 -13.55 -1.63
N CYS A 89 -4.26 -12.54 -2.50
CA CYS A 89 -5.46 -12.09 -3.22
C CYS A 89 -5.60 -12.78 -4.57
N PRO A 90 -6.72 -13.49 -4.85
CA PRO A 90 -6.96 -14.11 -6.16
C PRO A 90 -7.21 -13.08 -7.28
N HIS A 91 -7.38 -11.81 -6.93
CA HIS A 91 -7.62 -10.71 -7.87
C HIS A 91 -6.43 -9.77 -7.99
N LYS A 92 -5.25 -10.17 -7.51
CA LYS A 92 -4.01 -9.38 -7.53
C LYS A 92 -3.80 -8.68 -8.87
N ASP A 93 -3.79 -9.42 -9.98
CA ASP A 93 -3.43 -8.87 -11.28
C ASP A 93 -4.44 -7.84 -11.80
N VAL A 94 -5.74 -8.09 -11.56
CA VAL A 94 -6.80 -7.13 -11.91
C VAL A 94 -6.65 -5.84 -11.10
N ILE A 95 -6.35 -5.96 -9.80
CA ILE A 95 -6.15 -4.81 -8.92
C ILE A 95 -4.90 -4.03 -9.35
N LEU A 96 -3.77 -4.71 -9.57
CA LEU A 96 -2.53 -4.10 -10.03
C LEU A 96 -2.70 -3.38 -11.38
N LYS A 97 -3.39 -4.00 -12.33
CA LYS A 97 -3.70 -3.38 -13.63
C LYS A 97 -4.46 -2.07 -13.46
N LYS A 98 -5.51 -2.05 -12.62
CA LYS A 98 -6.30 -0.83 -12.34
C LYS A 98 -5.46 0.25 -11.67
N ILE A 99 -4.63 -0.11 -10.69
CA ILE A 99 -3.76 0.83 -9.97
C ILE A 99 -2.74 1.42 -10.93
N ARG A 100 -1.99 0.60 -11.67
CA ARG A 100 -0.97 1.06 -12.63
C ARG A 100 -1.55 1.96 -13.71
N ALA A 101 -2.72 1.61 -14.24
CA ALA A 101 -3.42 2.43 -15.24
C ALA A 101 -3.85 3.81 -14.71
N LYS A 102 -4.18 3.92 -13.40
CA LYS A 102 -4.64 5.18 -12.80
C LYS A 102 -3.53 6.03 -12.18
N ALA A 103 -2.52 5.40 -11.60
CA ALA A 103 -1.57 6.05 -10.70
C ALA A 103 -0.62 7.02 -11.42
N GLY A 104 -0.12 6.66 -12.61
CA GLY A 104 0.87 7.45 -13.33
C GLY A 104 2.21 7.61 -12.59
N ILE A 105 2.44 6.81 -11.56
CA ILE A 105 3.65 6.76 -10.72
C ILE A 105 4.02 5.30 -10.48
N GLU A 106 5.22 5.07 -9.95
CA GLU A 106 5.72 3.73 -9.69
C GLU A 106 4.84 2.98 -8.68
N VAL A 107 4.49 1.74 -9.05
CA VAL A 107 3.73 0.79 -8.21
C VAL A 107 4.64 -0.39 -7.89
N ILE A 108 5.00 -0.50 -6.63
CA ILE A 108 5.96 -1.47 -6.08
C ILE A 108 5.17 -2.56 -5.38
N GLU A 109 5.41 -3.81 -5.74
CA GLU A 109 4.86 -4.97 -5.04
C GLU A 109 5.67 -5.24 -3.77
N GLY A 110 4.98 -5.41 -2.65
CA GLY A 110 5.57 -5.68 -1.34
C GLY A 110 5.54 -4.47 -0.40
N ALA A 111 5.60 -4.76 0.89
CA ALA A 111 5.71 -3.78 1.97
C ALA A 111 6.67 -4.32 3.04
N HIS A 112 6.16 -4.69 4.21
CA HIS A 112 6.95 -5.33 5.26
C HIS A 112 7.26 -6.81 4.94
N PRO A 113 8.34 -7.39 5.50
CA PRO A 113 8.66 -8.81 5.34
C PRO A 113 8.06 -9.72 6.44
N TYR A 114 7.39 -9.15 7.44
CA TYR A 114 6.93 -9.89 8.63
C TYR A 114 5.73 -10.82 8.38
N ILE A 115 6.01 -12.11 8.17
CA ILE A 115 5.01 -13.17 8.02
C ILE A 115 5.24 -14.20 9.12
N PRO A 116 4.39 -14.26 10.16
CA PRO A 116 4.53 -15.26 11.22
C PRO A 116 4.20 -16.66 10.67
N GLN A 117 5.02 -17.65 11.03
CA GLN A 117 4.80 -19.05 10.64
C GLN A 117 3.68 -19.72 11.45
N ASP A 118 3.49 -19.28 12.70
CA ASP A 118 2.47 -19.79 13.61
C ASP A 118 2.08 -18.67 14.60
N ILE A 119 0.78 -18.43 14.78
CA ILE A 119 0.24 -17.37 15.64
C ILE A 119 -0.70 -17.91 16.74
N PHE A 120 -0.89 -19.23 16.82
CA PHE A 120 -1.84 -19.87 17.75
C PHE A 120 -1.16 -20.81 18.75
N LYS A 121 0.17 -20.72 18.89
CA LYS A 121 0.93 -21.39 19.95
C LYS A 121 0.79 -20.70 21.29
#